data_AF-A0A1B6DCW3-F1
#
_entry.id   AF-A0A1B6DCW3-F1
#
_cell.length_a   1.000
_cell.length_b   1.000
_cell.length_c   1.000
_cell.angle_alpha   90.00
_cell.angle_beta   90.00
_cell.angle_gamma   90.00
#
_symmetry.space_group_name_H-M   'P 1'
#
loop_
_entity.id
_entity.type
_entity.pdbx_description
1 polymer ?
#
loop_
_entity_poly.entity_id
_entity_poly.type
_entity_poly.pdbx_seq_one_letter_code
_entity_poly.pdbx_strand_id
1 'polypeptide(L)'
;MVSCSEHMESCGEHTESTTDLVECQNFNNECNEYINSDLKQYCDLPTAIQNGIVDKLNGDIISVSNSNNIHVGAKIGKVIVDSFTVVTAAKDKKIDYRKRKIIIGVLCSLCSCVVLASLIYFTFLNKNDIEWLVKREKWGAKDAKSPCTESEYKEVVEIVLFQTNTDFCYDFYDCSQIVRNIQDEDLTDVFATDIKYNFLIGGDGKIYQGLDWLCKGEHVFLPFSSIHIGIIGDFRKAGHNNHLSDLQKDALQKLFKYGVETHKLYDKFGISPACCYKNTSDPGENILNEIVHFPEYVRACLHTDNCDYSYISDIDVIMNYTIFDS
;
A
#
# COMPACT_ATOMS: atom_id res chain seq x y z
N MET A 1 -33.65 -1.43 -12.97
CA MET A 1 -34.08 -2.35 -14.03
C MET A 1 -35.34 -3.05 -13.55
N VAL A 2 -36.46 -2.35 -13.64
CA VAL A 2 -37.79 -2.92 -13.51
C VAL A 2 -38.21 -3.26 -14.95
N SER A 3 -38.53 -4.51 -15.19
CA SER A 3 -38.58 -5.17 -16.51
C SER A 3 -39.78 -4.68 -17.32
N CYS A 4 -39.63 -4.53 -18.66
CA CYS A 4 -40.73 -4.29 -19.62
C CYS A 4 -41.96 -5.18 -19.37
N SER A 5 -41.79 -6.35 -18.73
CA SER A 5 -42.87 -7.26 -18.36
C SER A 5 -43.89 -6.69 -17.37
N GLU A 6 -43.47 -5.92 -16.36
CA GLU A 6 -44.39 -5.40 -15.32
C GLU A 6 -45.27 -4.25 -15.85
N HIS A 7 -44.77 -3.48 -16.82
CA HIS A 7 -45.51 -2.35 -17.39
C HIS A 7 -46.52 -2.81 -18.47
N MET A 8 -46.25 -3.91 -19.19
CA MET A 8 -47.21 -4.48 -20.15
C MET A 8 -48.46 -5.07 -19.46
N GLU A 9 -48.33 -5.61 -18.24
CA GLU A 9 -49.49 -6.04 -17.45
C GLU A 9 -50.37 -4.85 -17.04
N SER A 10 -49.77 -3.72 -16.65
CA SER A 10 -50.51 -2.50 -16.28
C SER A 10 -51.30 -1.86 -17.44
N CYS A 11 -50.79 -1.94 -18.68
CA CYS A 11 -51.53 -1.46 -19.86
C CYS A 11 -52.75 -2.34 -20.20
N GLY A 12 -52.81 -3.58 -19.71
CA GLY A 12 -53.94 -4.49 -19.92
C GLY A 12 -55.15 -4.20 -19.03
N GLU A 13 -54.94 -3.57 -17.86
CA GLU A 13 -55.98 -3.38 -16.85
C GLU A 13 -56.61 -1.97 -16.85
N HIS A 14 -55.95 -0.96 -17.43
CA HIS A 14 -56.47 0.42 -17.48
C HIS A 14 -56.44 1.00 -18.90
N THR A 15 -57.51 0.82 -19.67
CA THR A 15 -57.71 1.50 -20.97
C THR A 15 -59.06 2.17 -21.04
N GLU A 16 -59.30 3.14 -20.16
CA GLU A 16 -60.51 3.99 -20.22
C GLU A 16 -60.20 5.47 -20.58
N SER A 17 -58.94 5.90 -20.53
CA SER A 17 -58.53 7.27 -20.90
C SER A 17 -57.62 7.31 -22.14
N THR A 18 -57.82 8.33 -22.99
CA THR A 18 -57.04 8.53 -24.23
C THR A 18 -55.58 8.89 -23.98
N THR A 19 -55.25 9.40 -22.78
CA THR A 19 -53.89 9.77 -22.38
C THR A 19 -53.04 8.54 -22.09
N ASP A 20 -53.61 7.51 -21.46
CA ASP A 20 -52.89 6.27 -21.07
C ASP A 20 -52.57 5.40 -22.30
N LEU A 21 -53.43 5.43 -23.32
CA LEU A 21 -53.21 4.72 -24.60
C LEU A 21 -51.98 5.25 -25.36
N VAL A 22 -51.70 6.55 -25.29
CA VAL A 22 -50.56 7.17 -25.98
C VAL A 22 -49.26 6.83 -25.26
N GLU A 23 -49.26 6.82 -23.92
CA GLU A 23 -48.09 6.39 -23.13
C GLU A 23 -47.77 4.90 -23.34
N CYS A 24 -48.78 4.02 -23.34
CA CYS A 24 -48.58 2.60 -23.62
C CYS A 24 -48.04 2.33 -25.04
N GLN A 25 -48.47 3.10 -26.05
CA GLN A 25 -47.95 2.95 -27.41
C GLN A 25 -46.50 3.40 -27.53
N ASN A 26 -46.12 4.50 -26.89
CA ASN A 26 -44.74 4.99 -26.91
C ASN A 26 -43.79 4.04 -26.17
N PHE A 27 -44.19 3.51 -25.02
CA PHE A 27 -43.40 2.54 -24.25
C PHE A 27 -43.22 1.20 -25.00
N ASN A 28 -44.27 0.73 -25.69
CA ASN A 28 -44.18 -0.50 -26.49
C ASN A 28 -43.22 -0.35 -27.68
N ASN A 29 -43.12 0.84 -28.26
CA ASN A 29 -42.13 1.13 -29.31
C ASN A 29 -40.69 1.11 -28.74
N GLU A 30 -40.46 1.68 -27.55
CA GLU A 30 -39.14 1.64 -26.90
C GLU A 30 -38.71 0.22 -26.49
N CYS A 31 -39.60 -0.61 -25.93
CA CYS A 31 -39.27 -2.01 -25.63
C CYS A 31 -38.98 -2.81 -26.93
N ASN A 32 -39.71 -2.55 -28.03
CA ASN A 32 -39.43 -3.19 -29.31
C ASN A 32 -38.08 -2.78 -29.90
N GLU A 33 -37.66 -1.52 -29.73
CA GLU A 33 -36.35 -1.05 -30.17
C GLU A 33 -35.22 -1.68 -29.34
N TYR A 34 -35.42 -1.81 -28.02
CA TYR A 34 -34.47 -2.44 -27.09
C TYR A 34 -34.35 -3.97 -27.29
N ILE A 35 -35.46 -4.66 -27.56
CA ILE A 35 -35.46 -6.10 -27.90
C ILE A 35 -34.75 -6.34 -29.24
N ASN A 36 -34.93 -5.44 -30.21
CA ASN A 36 -34.29 -5.55 -31.52
C ASN A 36 -32.78 -5.22 -31.50
N SER A 37 -32.28 -4.43 -30.53
CA SER A 37 -30.85 -4.14 -30.41
C SER A 37 -30.06 -5.31 -29.83
N ASP A 38 -30.62 -6.05 -28.86
CA ASP A 38 -29.90 -7.11 -28.14
C ASP A 38 -30.04 -8.51 -28.77
N LEU A 39 -30.99 -8.73 -29.69
CA LEU A 39 -31.18 -10.01 -30.39
C LEU A 39 -30.65 -10.06 -31.83
N LYS A 40 -29.99 -8.99 -32.30
CA LYS A 40 -29.49 -8.89 -33.68
C LYS A 40 -28.42 -9.91 -34.06
N GLN A 41 -27.92 -10.70 -33.10
CA GLN A 41 -26.94 -11.78 -33.34
C GLN A 41 -27.56 -13.19 -33.38
N TYR A 42 -28.89 -13.34 -33.18
CA TYR A 42 -29.57 -14.65 -33.18
C TYR A 42 -30.59 -14.86 -34.31
N CYS A 43 -30.80 -13.87 -35.19
CA CYS A 43 -31.79 -13.94 -36.28
C CYS A 43 -31.20 -14.14 -37.69
N ASP A 44 -29.97 -14.63 -37.83
CA ASP A 44 -29.49 -15.19 -39.09
C ASP A 44 -29.69 -16.72 -39.10
N LEU A 45 -30.96 -17.15 -39.12
CA LEU A 45 -31.32 -18.47 -39.63
C LEU A 45 -31.70 -18.30 -41.11
N PRO A 46 -31.17 -19.12 -42.03
CA PRO A 46 -31.38 -18.91 -43.46
C PRO A 46 -32.87 -18.94 -43.82
N THR A 47 -33.25 -18.07 -44.75
CA THR A 47 -34.57 -17.80 -45.36
C THR A 47 -35.27 -19.01 -46.00
N ALA A 48 -34.87 -20.23 -45.64
CA ALA A 48 -35.38 -21.50 -46.15
C ALA A 48 -36.53 -22.10 -45.32
N ILE A 49 -36.94 -21.49 -44.20
CA ILE A 49 -38.04 -22.02 -43.35
C ILE A 49 -39.37 -21.27 -43.55
N GLN A 50 -39.40 -20.13 -44.27
CA GLN A 50 -40.67 -19.48 -44.64
C GLN A 50 -41.31 -20.00 -45.92
N ASN A 51 -40.64 -20.90 -46.66
CA ASN A 51 -41.20 -21.53 -47.85
C ASN A 51 -41.41 -23.01 -47.59
N GLY A 52 -42.65 -23.46 -47.85
CA GLY A 52 -43.09 -24.83 -47.64
C GLY A 52 -42.18 -25.88 -48.29
N ILE A 53 -42.26 -27.10 -47.76
CA ILE A 53 -41.55 -28.28 -48.23
C ILE A 53 -41.73 -28.40 -49.76
N VAL A 54 -40.63 -28.27 -50.51
CA VAL A 54 -40.62 -28.50 -51.95
C VAL A 54 -40.14 -29.92 -52.19
N ASP A 55 -41.07 -30.85 -52.40
CA ASP A 55 -40.75 -32.16 -52.98
C ASP A 55 -41.18 -32.20 -54.45
N LYS A 56 -40.29 -32.75 -55.29
CA LYS A 56 -40.52 -32.93 -56.74
C LYS A 56 -41.35 -34.18 -56.99
N LEU A 57 -42.52 -34.01 -57.59
CA LEU A 57 -43.24 -35.07 -58.31
C LEU A 57 -43.48 -34.61 -59.75
N ASN A 58 -42.87 -35.29 -60.71
CA ASN A 58 -43.09 -35.11 -62.16
C ASN A 58 -42.95 -33.68 -62.72
N GLY A 59 -41.98 -32.91 -62.24
CA GLY A 59 -41.45 -31.76 -63.00
C GLY A 59 -42.15 -30.42 -62.84
N ASP A 60 -43.31 -30.35 -62.15
CA ASP A 60 -43.97 -29.08 -61.82
C ASP A 60 -43.82 -28.73 -60.33
N ILE A 61 -43.56 -27.45 -60.04
CA ILE A 61 -43.41 -26.92 -58.67
C ILE A 61 -44.81 -26.71 -58.09
N ILE A 62 -45.14 -27.39 -56.99
CA ILE A 62 -46.40 -27.19 -56.25
C ILE A 62 -46.07 -26.57 -54.90
N SER A 63 -46.56 -25.35 -54.65
CA SER A 63 -46.57 -24.76 -53.31
C SER A 63 -47.89 -25.11 -52.63
N VAL A 64 -47.82 -25.62 -51.40
CA VAL A 64 -49.00 -25.85 -50.55
C VAL A 64 -48.80 -25.02 -49.29
N SER A 65 -49.55 -23.92 -49.18
CA SER A 65 -49.60 -23.11 -47.96
C SER A 65 -50.95 -23.34 -47.26
N ASN A 66 -50.88 -23.82 -46.01
CA ASN A 66 -51.96 -23.86 -45.00
C ASN A 66 -53.39 -24.08 -45.53
N SER A 67 -53.57 -25.07 -46.42
CA SER A 67 -54.87 -25.49 -46.92
C SER A 67 -54.90 -27.01 -47.00
N ASN A 68 -56.03 -27.62 -46.61
CA ASN A 68 -56.28 -29.05 -46.79
C ASN A 68 -56.74 -29.40 -48.23
N ASN A 69 -56.79 -28.41 -49.14
CA ASN A 69 -57.25 -28.56 -50.51
C ASN A 69 -56.22 -27.98 -51.49
N ILE A 70 -55.92 -28.72 -52.56
CA ILE A 70 -55.09 -28.27 -53.69
C ILE A 70 -56.00 -28.18 -54.93
N HIS A 71 -55.85 -27.11 -55.71
CA HIS A 71 -56.55 -26.94 -56.99
C HIS A 71 -55.62 -27.34 -58.13
N VAL A 72 -56.02 -28.35 -58.92
CA VAL A 72 -55.32 -28.75 -60.15
C VAL A 72 -56.31 -28.63 -61.30
N GLY A 73 -56.29 -27.49 -62.00
CA GLY A 73 -57.32 -27.14 -62.98
C GLY A 73 -58.72 -27.03 -62.36
N ALA A 74 -59.77 -27.36 -63.12
CA ALA A 74 -61.18 -27.19 -62.70
C ALA A 74 -61.73 -28.26 -61.73
N LYS A 75 -60.88 -28.98 -60.98
CA LYS A 75 -61.31 -29.99 -59.99
C LYS A 75 -60.57 -29.85 -58.67
N ILE A 76 -61.31 -30.04 -57.57
CA ILE A 76 -60.81 -30.04 -56.19
C ILE A 76 -60.64 -31.50 -55.73
N GLY A 77 -59.44 -31.88 -55.30
CA GLY A 77 -59.15 -33.18 -54.71
C GLY A 77 -58.68 -33.05 -53.25
N LYS A 78 -59.13 -33.95 -52.37
CA LYS A 78 -58.75 -34.01 -50.95
C LYS A 78 -57.49 -34.85 -50.79
N VAL A 79 -56.42 -34.26 -50.23
CA VAL A 79 -55.17 -34.98 -49.96
C VAL A 79 -55.24 -35.58 -48.55
N ILE A 80 -55.01 -36.88 -48.43
CA ILE A 80 -54.83 -37.57 -47.15
C ILE A 80 -53.33 -37.83 -47.02
N VAL A 81 -52.66 -37.12 -46.11
CA VAL A 81 -51.23 -37.29 -45.85
C VAL A 81 -51.09 -38.30 -44.71
N ASP A 82 -50.78 -39.55 -45.04
CA ASP A 82 -50.49 -40.60 -44.05
C ASP A 82 -49.07 -40.41 -43.51
N SER A 83 -48.99 -39.69 -42.39
CA SER A 83 -47.85 -39.54 -41.46
C SER A 83 -46.67 -38.66 -41.91
N PHE A 84 -46.26 -37.77 -40.99
CA PHE A 84 -45.04 -36.97 -41.08
C PHE A 84 -44.11 -37.39 -39.94
N THR A 85 -42.90 -37.85 -40.23
CA THR A 85 -41.86 -38.10 -39.22
C THR A 85 -40.97 -36.86 -39.12
N VAL A 86 -41.14 -36.08 -38.06
CA VAL A 86 -40.25 -34.95 -37.76
C VAL A 86 -38.96 -35.50 -37.16
N VAL A 87 -37.85 -35.45 -37.89
CA VAL A 87 -36.51 -35.68 -37.31
C VAL A 87 -36.01 -34.36 -36.73
N THR A 88 -36.38 -34.04 -35.49
CA THR A 88 -35.75 -32.94 -34.76
C THR A 88 -34.33 -33.34 -34.38
N ALA A 89 -33.31 -32.69 -34.94
CA ALA A 89 -31.96 -32.73 -34.40
C ALA A 89 -31.94 -32.02 -33.04
N ALA A 90 -32.19 -32.75 -31.96
CA ALA A 90 -32.01 -32.26 -30.61
C ALA A 90 -30.50 -32.05 -30.36
N LYS A 91 -30.00 -30.83 -30.58
CA LYS A 91 -28.70 -30.43 -30.02
C LYS A 91 -28.80 -30.57 -28.50
N ASP A 92 -28.04 -31.50 -27.96
CA ASP A 92 -28.11 -31.95 -26.57
C ASP A 92 -27.74 -30.80 -25.59
N LYS A 93 -28.73 -30.01 -25.16
CA LYS A 93 -28.60 -28.87 -24.23
C LYS A 93 -27.85 -29.24 -22.94
N LYS A 94 -27.86 -30.52 -22.57
CA LYS A 94 -27.18 -31.05 -21.37
C LYS A 94 -25.65 -30.99 -21.49
N ILE A 95 -25.10 -31.09 -22.71
CA ILE A 95 -23.66 -30.98 -22.97
C ILE A 95 -23.21 -29.51 -22.90
N ASP A 96 -24.01 -28.57 -23.42
CA ASP A 96 -23.73 -27.13 -23.35
C ASP A 96 -23.73 -26.63 -21.89
N TYR A 97 -24.69 -27.07 -21.08
CA TYR A 97 -24.74 -26.72 -19.65
C TYR A 97 -23.53 -27.22 -18.84
N ARG A 98 -23.05 -28.46 -19.10
CA ARG A 98 -21.84 -28.98 -18.43
C ARG A 98 -20.59 -28.18 -18.84
N LYS A 99 -20.47 -27.81 -20.11
CA LYS A 99 -19.35 -26.99 -20.60
C LYS A 99 -19.36 -25.60 -19.95
N ARG A 100 -20.53 -24.96 -19.86
CA ARG A 100 -20.68 -23.66 -19.16
C ARG A 100 -20.31 -23.73 -17.68
N LYS A 101 -20.71 -24.79 -16.97
CA LYS A 101 -20.31 -25.01 -15.57
C LYS A 101 -18.79 -25.15 -15.40
N ILE A 102 -18.13 -25.88 -16.30
CA ILE A 102 -16.67 -26.02 -16.26
C ILE A 102 -15.99 -24.67 -16.53
N ILE A 103 -16.46 -23.90 -17.52
CA ILE A 103 -15.92 -22.58 -17.84
C ILE A 103 -16.07 -21.62 -16.65
N ILE A 104 -17.23 -21.58 -16.00
CA ILE A 104 -17.46 -20.75 -14.80
C ILE A 104 -16.54 -21.18 -13.66
N GLY A 105 -16.37 -22.48 -13.44
CA GLY A 105 -15.44 -23.00 -12.42
C GLY A 105 -13.99 -22.59 -12.67
N VAL A 106 -13.53 -22.66 -13.93
CA VAL A 106 -12.18 -22.21 -14.32
C VAL A 106 -12.03 -20.70 -14.13
N LEU A 107 -13.02 -19.89 -14.53
CA LEU A 107 -12.98 -18.43 -14.35
C LEU A 107 -12.98 -18.03 -12.87
N CYS A 108 -13.80 -18.67 -12.03
CA CYS A 108 -13.79 -18.45 -10.59
C CYS A 108 -12.45 -18.84 -9.97
N SER A 109 -11.87 -19.97 -10.39
CA SER A 109 -10.54 -20.40 -9.92
C SER A 109 -9.47 -19.39 -10.32
N LEU A 110 -9.44 -18.93 -11.56
CA LEU A 110 -8.50 -17.91 -12.03
C LEU A 110 -8.65 -16.60 -11.26
N CYS A 111 -9.88 -16.14 -11.04
CA CYS A 111 -10.16 -14.92 -10.28
C CYS A 111 -9.66 -15.04 -8.82
N SER A 112 -9.89 -16.19 -8.17
CA SER A 112 -9.39 -16.45 -6.82
C SER A 112 -7.86 -16.46 -6.75
N CYS A 113 -7.18 -17.00 -7.77
CA CYS A 113 -5.72 -16.97 -7.86
C CYS A 113 -5.18 -15.54 -8.01
N VAL A 114 -5.84 -14.69 -8.80
CA VAL A 114 -5.43 -13.28 -8.94
C VAL A 114 -5.57 -12.54 -7.61
N VAL A 115 -6.69 -12.70 -6.91
CA VAL A 115 -6.90 -12.06 -5.60
C VAL A 115 -5.84 -12.51 -4.60
N LEU A 116 -5.52 -13.82 -4.55
CA LEU A 116 -4.47 -14.34 -3.68
C LEU A 116 -3.10 -13.79 -4.05
N ALA A 117 -2.77 -13.71 -5.35
CA ALA A 117 -1.51 -13.12 -5.81
C ALA A 117 -1.40 -11.63 -5.45
N SER A 118 -2.50 -10.87 -5.56
CA SER A 118 -2.55 -9.47 -5.14
C SER A 118 -2.35 -9.32 -3.63
N LEU A 119 -2.99 -10.17 -2.81
CA LEU A 119 -2.79 -10.17 -1.36
C LEU A 119 -1.35 -10.50 -0.98
N ILE A 120 -0.76 -11.52 -1.61
CA ILE A 120 0.65 -11.89 -1.41
C ILE A 120 1.56 -10.72 -1.81
N TYR A 121 1.30 -10.08 -2.95
CA TYR A 121 2.05 -8.90 -3.40
C TYR A 121 1.95 -7.73 -2.41
N PHE A 122 0.75 -7.42 -1.91
CA PHE A 122 0.56 -6.40 -0.87
C PHE A 122 1.34 -6.73 0.43
N THR A 123 1.33 -7.99 0.87
CA THR A 123 2.13 -8.39 2.04
C THR A 123 3.64 -8.31 1.78
N PHE A 124 4.08 -8.56 0.56
CA PHE A 124 5.48 -8.45 0.17
C PHE A 124 5.93 -6.98 0.10
N LEU A 125 5.08 -6.08 -0.40
CA LEU A 125 5.34 -4.63 -0.38
C LEU A 125 5.47 -4.09 1.05
N ASN A 126 4.65 -4.58 1.99
CA ASN A 126 4.70 -4.17 3.39
C ASN A 126 5.84 -4.80 4.20
N LYS A 127 6.56 -5.78 3.66
CA LYS A 127 7.67 -6.47 4.35
C LYS A 127 8.91 -5.58 4.53
N ASN A 128 8.95 -4.43 3.87
CA ASN A 128 10.10 -3.51 3.90
C ASN A 128 9.94 -2.33 4.87
N ASP A 129 8.80 -2.19 5.55
CA ASP A 129 8.66 -1.15 6.56
C ASP A 129 9.18 -1.66 7.91
N ILE A 130 10.32 -1.10 8.28
CA ILE A 130 10.95 -1.30 9.57
C ILE A 130 10.04 -0.67 10.64
N GLU A 131 9.32 -1.48 11.40
CA GLU A 131 8.31 -1.01 12.36
C GLU A 131 8.86 -0.05 13.43
N TRP A 132 10.13 -0.24 13.82
CA TRP A 132 10.81 0.58 14.81
C TRP A 132 11.34 1.91 14.25
N LEU A 133 11.45 2.06 12.93
CA LEU A 133 11.88 3.28 12.26
C LEU A 133 10.67 4.07 11.75
N VAL A 134 10.44 5.23 12.34
CA VAL A 134 9.40 6.17 11.96
C VAL A 134 9.97 7.12 10.92
N LYS A 135 9.59 6.91 9.66
CA LYS A 135 9.93 7.80 8.55
C LYS A 135 9.28 9.18 8.71
N ARG A 136 9.85 10.16 8.02
CA ARG A 136 9.45 11.58 8.06
C ARG A 136 7.96 11.81 7.85
N GLU A 137 7.38 11.14 6.86
CA GLU A 137 5.97 11.30 6.52
C GLU A 137 5.05 10.80 7.64
N LYS A 138 5.52 9.79 8.40
CA LYS A 138 4.73 9.14 9.44
C LYS A 138 4.65 9.99 10.71
N TRP A 139 5.72 10.68 11.10
CA TRP A 139 5.69 11.61 12.24
C TRP A 139 5.23 13.03 11.84
N GLY A 140 4.95 13.29 10.56
CA GLY A 140 4.41 14.55 10.08
C GLY A 140 5.46 15.64 9.95
N ALA A 141 6.64 15.29 9.42
CA ALA A 141 7.71 16.23 9.14
C ALA A 141 7.29 17.32 8.17
N LYS A 142 7.78 18.53 8.41
CA LYS A 142 7.84 19.58 7.39
C LYS A 142 8.93 19.26 6.38
N ASP A 143 8.80 19.86 5.20
CA ASP A 143 9.86 19.83 4.18
C ASP A 143 11.09 20.59 4.70
N ALA A 144 12.28 20.08 4.37
CA ALA A 144 13.53 20.77 4.65
C ALA A 144 13.58 22.10 3.85
N LYS A 145 14.19 23.14 4.43
CA LYS A 145 14.39 24.44 3.77
C LYS A 145 15.34 24.34 2.57
N SER A 146 16.30 23.42 2.65
CA SER A 146 17.29 23.14 1.61
C SER A 146 17.67 21.66 1.61
N PRO A 147 18.35 21.16 0.56
CA PRO A 147 19.02 19.87 0.63
C PRO A 147 20.10 19.89 1.72
N CYS A 148 20.26 18.78 2.43
CA CYS A 148 21.37 18.63 3.36
C CYS A 148 22.71 18.54 2.61
N THR A 149 23.81 18.80 3.32
CA THR A 149 25.14 18.52 2.75
C THR A 149 25.42 17.03 2.86
N GLU A 150 25.60 16.36 1.72
CA GLU A 150 25.93 14.93 1.71
C GLU A 150 27.32 14.66 2.28
N SER A 151 27.47 13.52 2.96
CA SER A 151 28.77 13.02 3.39
C SER A 151 29.61 12.58 2.19
N GLU A 152 30.89 12.96 2.19
CA GLU A 152 31.86 12.45 1.20
C GLU A 152 32.29 10.99 1.52
N TYR A 153 31.94 10.51 2.72
CA TYR A 153 32.27 9.18 3.20
C TYR A 153 31.12 8.22 2.93
N LYS A 154 31.47 7.00 2.51
CA LYS A 154 30.50 5.93 2.25
C LYS A 154 29.86 5.36 3.51
N GLU A 155 30.60 5.38 4.61
CA GLU A 155 30.20 4.82 5.89
C GLU A 155 30.44 5.85 7.00
N VAL A 156 29.50 5.92 7.94
CA VAL A 156 29.62 6.66 9.19
C VAL A 156 30.62 5.94 10.09
N VAL A 157 31.59 6.66 10.66
CA VAL A 157 32.58 6.06 11.57
C VAL A 157 32.32 6.41 13.03
N GLU A 158 31.46 7.39 13.29
CA GLU A 158 31.19 7.86 14.65
C GLU A 158 29.74 8.30 14.84
N ILE A 159 29.18 7.98 16.01
CA ILE A 159 27.86 8.38 16.44
C ILE A 159 28.01 9.35 17.60
N VAL A 160 27.45 10.55 17.45
CA VAL A 160 27.45 11.57 18.49
C VAL A 160 26.08 11.63 19.17
N LEU A 161 26.06 11.40 20.48
CA LEU A 161 24.82 11.39 21.25
C LEU A 161 24.54 12.75 21.90
N PHE A 162 23.27 13.15 21.83
CA PHE A 162 22.71 14.35 22.44
C PHE A 162 21.47 13.97 23.25
N GLN A 163 21.11 14.80 24.22
CA GLN A 163 19.74 14.89 24.71
C GLN A 163 18.99 15.98 23.94
N THR A 164 17.67 15.93 23.92
CA THR A 164 16.86 16.98 23.28
C THR A 164 16.54 18.14 24.21
N ASN A 165 16.73 18.00 25.52
CA ASN A 165 16.32 18.98 26.55
C ASN A 165 14.80 19.27 26.53
N THR A 166 14.01 18.25 26.15
CA THR A 166 12.54 18.30 26.15
C THR A 166 11.97 17.46 27.29
N ASP A 167 10.65 17.49 27.43
CA ASP A 167 9.95 16.45 28.19
C ASP A 167 10.19 15.06 27.58
N PHE A 168 10.01 14.03 28.41
CA PHE A 168 9.96 12.64 27.95
C PHE A 168 8.62 12.36 27.26
N CYS A 169 8.60 11.33 26.41
CA CYS A 169 7.39 10.82 25.75
C CYS A 169 7.42 9.30 25.76
N TYR A 170 6.24 8.66 25.76
CA TYR A 170 6.12 7.21 25.95
C TYR A 170 5.19 6.52 24.95
N ASP A 171 4.59 7.28 24.04
CA ASP A 171 3.82 6.75 22.92
C ASP A 171 4.10 7.52 21.64
N PHE A 172 3.65 6.94 20.53
CA PHE A 172 3.88 7.47 19.20
C PHE A 172 3.31 8.88 19.00
N TYR A 173 2.16 9.20 19.58
CA TYR A 173 1.51 10.49 19.37
C TYR A 173 2.30 11.60 20.04
N ASP A 174 2.64 11.41 21.32
CA ASP A 174 3.41 12.38 22.10
C ASP A 174 4.83 12.52 21.57
N CYS A 175 5.52 11.41 21.30
CA CYS A 175 6.87 11.45 20.75
C CYS A 175 6.92 12.12 19.37
N SER A 176 5.96 11.82 18.48
CA SER A 176 5.88 12.52 17.18
C SER A 176 5.62 14.01 17.35
N GLN A 177 4.82 14.42 18.34
CA GLN A 177 4.58 15.84 18.62
C GLN A 177 5.85 16.54 19.10
N ILE A 178 6.62 15.92 19.98
CA ILE A 178 7.92 16.46 20.43
C ILE A 178 8.87 16.60 19.24
N VAL A 179 8.98 15.58 18.38
CA VAL A 179 9.86 15.63 17.19
C VAL A 179 9.45 16.78 16.25
N ARG A 180 8.15 16.98 16.02
CA ARG A 180 7.65 18.13 15.24
C ARG A 180 7.99 19.47 15.89
N ASN A 181 7.87 19.57 17.22
CA ASN A 181 8.21 20.81 17.93
C ASN A 181 9.72 21.11 17.85
N ILE A 182 10.58 20.09 17.95
CA ILE A 182 12.03 20.25 17.78
C ILE A 182 12.33 20.73 16.35
N GLN A 183 11.72 20.12 15.34
CA GLN A 183 11.88 20.57 13.95
C GLN A 183 11.43 22.04 13.78
N ASP A 184 10.30 22.41 14.36
CA ASP A 184 9.77 23.77 14.29
C ASP A 184 10.71 24.79 14.93
N GLU A 185 11.31 24.45 16.07
CA GLU A 185 12.31 25.27 16.75
C GLU A 185 13.60 25.39 15.93
N ASP A 186 14.17 24.28 15.46
CA ASP A 186 15.39 24.30 14.64
C ASP A 186 15.17 25.12 13.35
N LEU A 187 13.99 25.00 12.72
CA LEU A 187 13.62 25.79 11.55
C LEU A 187 13.36 27.29 11.84
N THR A 188 13.44 27.76 13.10
CA THR A 188 13.48 29.20 13.36
C THR A 188 14.84 29.83 13.04
N ASP A 189 15.92 29.04 13.06
CA ASP A 189 17.23 29.51 12.63
C ASP A 189 17.25 29.70 11.11
N VAL A 190 17.67 30.89 10.68
CA VAL A 190 17.77 31.26 9.26
C VAL A 190 18.78 30.38 8.52
N PHE A 191 19.79 29.86 9.21
CA PHE A 191 20.84 29.02 8.64
C PHE A 191 20.55 27.53 8.73
N ALA A 192 19.51 27.12 9.46
CA ALA A 192 19.15 25.72 9.56
C ALA A 192 18.52 25.21 8.26
N THR A 193 18.93 24.03 7.83
CA THR A 193 18.36 23.30 6.69
C THR A 193 17.10 22.55 7.11
N ASP A 194 17.12 21.92 8.29
CA ASP A 194 16.06 21.07 8.84
C ASP A 194 16.30 20.82 10.34
N ILE A 195 15.63 19.83 10.93
CA ILE A 195 15.95 19.30 12.24
C ILE A 195 17.43 18.89 12.33
N LYS A 196 18.13 19.26 13.40
CA LYS A 196 19.59 19.13 13.52
C LYS A 196 20.12 17.71 13.75
N TYR A 197 19.21 16.75 14.01
CA TYR A 197 19.56 15.35 14.29
C TYR A 197 19.34 14.46 13.08
N ASN A 198 20.23 13.49 12.87
CA ASN A 198 20.04 12.44 11.88
C ASN A 198 18.91 11.50 12.28
N PHE A 199 18.86 11.14 13.57
CA PHE A 199 17.81 10.34 14.18
C PHE A 199 17.46 10.86 15.58
N LEU A 200 16.22 10.66 16.00
CA LEU A 200 15.79 10.89 17.38
C LEU A 200 15.22 9.60 17.98
N ILE A 201 15.39 9.37 19.28
CA ILE A 201 14.90 8.16 19.94
C ILE A 201 13.95 8.53 21.09
N GLY A 202 12.69 8.14 20.93
CA GLY A 202 11.63 8.37 21.92
C GLY A 202 11.67 7.37 23.07
N GLY A 203 11.06 7.75 24.21
CA GLY A 203 10.83 6.82 25.31
C GLY A 203 9.83 5.70 24.98
N ASP A 204 9.15 5.81 23.84
CA ASP A 204 8.34 4.75 23.22
C ASP A 204 9.18 3.66 22.51
N GLY A 205 10.51 3.81 22.47
CA GLY A 205 11.43 2.87 21.82
C GLY A 205 11.45 2.95 20.29
N LYS A 206 10.87 3.99 19.70
CA LYS A 206 10.91 4.23 18.25
C LYS A 206 12.04 5.19 17.87
N ILE A 207 12.51 5.01 16.65
CA ILE A 207 13.55 5.85 16.04
C ILE A 207 12.88 6.73 15.01
N TYR A 208 12.93 8.04 15.21
CA TYR A 208 12.36 9.05 14.34
C TYR A 208 13.43 9.53 13.37
N GLN A 209 13.17 9.37 12.07
CA GLN A 209 14.07 9.80 11.01
C GLN A 209 14.10 11.33 10.93
N GLY A 210 15.26 11.93 11.14
CA GLY A 210 15.53 13.34 10.86
C GLY A 210 16.24 13.50 9.52
N LEU A 211 17.52 13.84 9.56
CA LEU A 211 18.38 13.98 8.37
C LEU A 211 18.80 12.64 7.73
N ASP A 212 18.60 11.50 8.38
CA ASP A 212 19.01 10.18 7.88
C ASP A 212 20.56 10.01 7.75
N TRP A 213 21.06 8.89 7.23
CA TRP A 213 22.48 8.52 7.27
C TRP A 213 23.43 9.37 6.40
N LEU A 214 22.95 9.95 5.30
CA LEU A 214 23.82 10.55 4.27
C LEU A 214 24.07 12.04 4.48
N CYS A 215 23.36 12.67 5.40
CA CYS A 215 23.44 14.09 5.65
C CYS A 215 24.41 14.39 6.80
N LYS A 216 25.39 15.28 6.56
CA LYS A 216 26.17 15.86 7.66
C LYS A 216 25.22 16.67 8.54
N GLY A 217 25.17 16.36 9.84
CA GLY A 217 24.42 17.18 10.79
C GLY A 217 24.97 18.61 10.82
N GLU A 218 24.09 19.59 11.04
CA GLU A 218 24.45 21.01 10.95
C GLU A 218 25.25 21.50 12.15
N HIS A 219 26.48 21.04 12.30
CA HIS A 219 27.42 21.50 13.31
C HIS A 219 28.86 21.26 12.86
N VAL A 220 29.54 22.34 12.44
CA VAL A 220 30.86 22.35 11.76
C VAL A 220 32.04 21.80 12.60
N PHE A 221 31.81 21.42 13.86
CA PHE A 221 32.86 21.02 14.81
C PHE A 221 32.90 19.52 15.12
N LEU A 222 32.11 18.71 14.40
CA LEU A 222 31.98 17.27 14.65
C LEU A 222 32.73 16.44 13.60
N PRO A 223 33.08 15.18 13.90
CA PRO A 223 33.92 14.33 13.05
C PRO A 223 33.40 14.27 11.61
N PHE A 224 34.33 14.26 10.64
CA PHE A 224 34.01 14.37 9.20
C PHE A 224 33.06 13.28 8.67
N SER A 225 32.96 12.12 9.34
CA SER A 225 31.96 11.08 9.05
C SER A 225 31.22 10.66 10.31
N SER A 226 30.33 11.54 10.79
CA SER A 226 29.50 11.29 11.97
C SER A 226 28.02 11.56 11.73
N ILE A 227 27.18 10.91 12.53
CA ILE A 227 25.74 11.21 12.63
C ILE A 227 25.39 11.60 14.06
N HIS A 228 24.36 12.42 14.20
CA HIS A 228 23.87 12.90 15.48
C HIS A 228 22.56 12.19 15.85
N ILE A 229 22.52 11.64 17.06
CA ILE A 229 21.31 11.03 17.60
C ILE A 229 20.85 11.85 18.82
N GLY A 230 19.62 12.37 18.74
CA GLY A 230 18.95 13.03 19.86
C GLY A 230 18.12 12.05 20.66
N ILE A 231 18.47 11.80 21.92
CA ILE A 231 17.64 11.03 22.83
C ILE A 231 16.58 11.97 23.43
N ILE A 232 15.30 11.66 23.21
CA ILE A 232 14.19 12.54 23.63
C ILE A 232 14.09 12.52 25.15
N GLY A 233 14.28 13.69 25.77
CA GLY A 233 14.20 13.92 27.21
C GLY A 233 15.27 14.88 27.73
N ASP A 234 15.26 15.07 29.05
CA ASP A 234 16.29 15.77 29.83
C ASP A 234 16.91 14.78 30.83
N PHE A 235 18.16 14.44 30.58
CA PHE A 235 18.91 13.40 31.29
C PHE A 235 19.91 13.98 32.29
N ARG A 236 19.73 15.25 32.67
CA ARG A 236 20.54 15.87 33.70
C ARG A 236 20.22 15.30 35.08
N LYS A 237 21.23 15.20 35.94
CA LYS A 237 21.15 14.59 37.28
C LYS A 237 20.30 15.37 38.30
N ALA A 238 19.70 16.51 37.96
CA ALA A 238 19.14 17.52 38.89
C ALA A 238 17.89 17.09 39.70
N GLY A 239 17.93 15.93 40.39
CA GLY A 239 16.94 15.48 41.37
C GLY A 239 15.90 14.49 40.85
N HIS A 240 15.98 14.06 39.59
CA HIS A 240 15.02 13.15 38.97
C HIS A 240 15.71 11.85 38.49
N ASN A 241 15.02 10.70 38.60
CA ASN A 241 15.48 9.39 38.11
C ASN A 241 15.38 9.31 36.57
N ASN A 242 15.97 10.29 35.89
CA ASN A 242 15.89 10.48 34.45
C ASN A 242 16.97 9.65 33.74
N HIS A 243 16.75 8.35 33.63
CA HIS A 243 17.70 7.42 33.00
C HIS A 243 17.29 7.05 31.58
N LEU A 244 18.26 6.60 30.77
CA LEU A 244 17.97 5.94 29.50
C LEU A 244 17.07 4.72 29.78
N SER A 245 15.88 4.72 29.19
CA SER A 245 14.97 3.57 29.31
C SER A 245 15.51 2.36 28.53
N ASP A 246 15.10 1.15 28.93
CA ASP A 246 15.47 -0.08 28.20
C ASP A 246 15.00 -0.04 26.74
N LEU A 247 13.86 0.61 26.47
CA LEU A 247 13.33 0.83 25.11
C LEU A 247 14.26 1.73 24.28
N GLN A 248 14.79 2.80 24.86
CA GLN A 248 15.75 3.68 24.17
C GLN A 248 17.10 2.98 23.93
N LYS A 249 17.56 2.17 24.88
CA LYS A 249 18.78 1.35 24.73
C LYS A 249 18.63 0.32 23.61
N ASP A 250 17.51 -0.41 23.60
CA ASP A 250 17.19 -1.39 22.55
C ASP A 250 17.07 -0.71 21.17
N ALA A 251 16.47 0.48 21.10
CA ALA A 251 16.43 1.27 19.87
C ALA A 251 17.83 1.64 19.38
N LEU A 252 18.72 2.14 20.24
CA LEU A 252 20.12 2.42 19.88
C LEU A 252 20.79 1.19 19.27
N GLN A 253 20.71 0.05 19.96
CA GLN A 253 21.32 -1.21 19.50
C GLN A 253 20.73 -1.69 18.16
N LYS A 254 19.42 -1.56 17.96
CA LYS A 254 18.77 -1.84 16.67
C LYS A 254 19.29 -0.94 15.55
N LEU A 255 19.45 0.35 15.82
CA LEU A 255 19.96 1.30 14.82
C LEU A 255 21.40 0.99 14.44
N PHE A 256 22.25 0.68 15.43
CA PHE A 256 23.66 0.33 15.20
C PHE A 256 23.77 -0.93 14.36
N LYS A 257 23.07 -1.99 14.77
CA LYS A 257 23.03 -3.26 14.02
C LYS A 257 22.56 -3.04 12.59
N TYR A 258 21.47 -2.31 12.40
CA TYR A 258 20.96 -1.99 11.07
C TYR A 258 21.96 -1.19 10.24
N GLY A 259 22.62 -0.19 10.82
CA GLY A 259 23.66 0.60 10.16
C GLY A 259 24.82 -0.26 9.67
N VAL A 260 25.32 -1.18 10.51
CA VAL A 260 26.42 -2.08 10.16
C VAL A 260 25.98 -3.09 9.09
N GLU A 261 24.83 -3.74 9.25
CA GLU A 261 24.30 -4.72 8.28
C GLU A 261 24.01 -4.11 6.91
N THR A 262 23.73 -2.80 6.85
CA THR A 262 23.44 -2.09 5.61
C THR A 262 24.61 -1.28 5.06
N HIS A 263 25.82 -1.44 5.61
CA HIS A 263 27.02 -0.70 5.21
C HIS A 263 26.84 0.83 5.24
N LYS A 264 26.06 1.32 6.20
CA LYS A 264 25.90 2.75 6.49
C LYS A 264 26.74 3.19 7.68
N LEU A 265 27.02 2.24 8.58
CA LEU A 265 27.84 2.42 9.77
C LEU A 265 29.02 1.46 9.69
N TYR A 266 30.22 1.97 9.91
CA TYR A 266 31.44 1.18 9.97
C TYR A 266 31.35 0.15 11.09
N ASP A 267 31.85 -1.07 10.90
CA ASP A 267 31.72 -2.16 11.88
C ASP A 267 32.45 -1.91 13.20
N LYS A 268 33.44 -1.02 13.20
CA LYS A 268 34.18 -0.56 14.39
C LYS A 268 33.94 0.93 14.66
N PHE A 269 32.71 1.39 14.44
CA PHE A 269 32.32 2.75 14.73
C PHE A 269 32.55 3.12 16.21
N GLY A 270 32.76 4.41 16.45
CA GLY A 270 32.82 4.98 17.80
C GLY A 270 31.49 5.58 18.24
N ILE A 271 31.21 5.59 19.54
CA ILE A 271 30.16 6.40 20.15
C ILE A 271 30.80 7.45 21.07
N SER A 272 30.40 8.70 20.88
CA SER A 272 30.91 9.84 21.65
C SER A 272 29.77 10.73 22.15
N PRO A 273 29.82 11.24 23.38
CA PRO A 273 28.90 12.27 23.85
C PRO A 273 29.21 13.62 23.18
N ALA A 274 28.18 14.45 22.99
CA ALA A 274 28.35 15.79 22.41
C ALA A 274 29.37 16.68 23.15
N CYS A 275 29.47 16.54 24.48
CA CYS A 275 30.44 17.27 25.30
C CYS A 275 31.91 16.97 24.93
N CYS A 276 32.23 15.89 24.19
CA CYS A 276 33.60 15.65 23.72
C CYS A 276 34.11 16.75 22.79
N TYR A 277 33.20 17.41 22.06
CA TYR A 277 33.55 18.30 20.96
C TYR A 277 33.21 19.76 21.24
N LYS A 278 32.33 19.99 22.22
CA LYS A 278 31.80 21.31 22.54
C LYS A 278 31.66 21.43 24.05
N ASN A 279 31.79 22.66 24.55
CA ASN A 279 31.44 22.96 25.93
C ASN A 279 29.92 22.97 26.07
N THR A 280 29.35 21.82 26.41
CA THR A 280 27.91 21.57 26.56
C THR A 280 27.67 20.53 27.66
N SER A 281 26.50 20.58 28.31
CA SER A 281 26.05 19.53 29.23
C SER A 281 25.54 18.27 28.51
N ASP A 282 25.39 18.31 27.19
CA ASP A 282 24.88 17.18 26.42
C ASP A 282 25.89 16.01 26.37
N PRO A 283 25.44 14.75 26.48
CA PRO A 283 24.06 14.29 26.44
C PRO A 283 23.34 14.24 27.81
N GLY A 284 23.91 14.85 28.86
CA GLY A 284 23.42 14.71 30.24
C GLY A 284 24.09 13.55 30.97
N GLU A 285 24.25 13.69 32.29
CA GLU A 285 25.06 12.78 33.09
C GLU A 285 24.48 11.36 33.11
N ASN A 286 23.15 11.21 33.07
CA ASN A 286 22.53 9.88 33.09
C ASN A 286 22.69 9.13 31.77
N ILE A 287 22.81 9.82 30.63
CA ILE A 287 23.21 9.17 29.36
C ILE A 287 24.67 8.78 29.44
N LEU A 288 25.53 9.69 29.91
CA LEU A 288 26.97 9.47 30.01
C LEU A 288 27.30 8.22 30.84
N ASN A 289 26.68 8.10 32.02
CA ASN A 289 26.84 6.94 32.90
C ASN A 289 26.39 5.62 32.27
N GLU A 290 25.51 5.65 31.29
CA GLU A 290 25.07 4.44 30.59
C GLU A 290 26.03 4.07 29.46
N ILE A 291 26.35 5.03 28.59
CA ILE A 291 27.07 4.77 27.34
C ILE A 291 28.54 4.43 27.55
N VAL A 292 29.13 4.83 28.69
CA VAL A 292 30.52 4.49 29.03
C VAL A 292 30.75 2.98 29.19
N HIS A 293 29.67 2.22 29.38
CA HIS A 293 29.69 0.76 29.46
C HIS A 293 29.50 0.09 28.09
N PHE A 294 29.24 0.84 27.03
CA PHE A 294 29.08 0.28 25.69
C PHE A 294 30.46 -0.08 25.12
N PRO A 295 30.60 -1.23 24.42
CA PRO A 295 31.88 -1.63 23.85
C PRO A 295 32.39 -0.67 22.76
N GLU A 296 31.49 0.05 22.08
CA GLU A 296 31.79 1.02 21.03
C GLU A 296 32.14 2.42 21.57
N TYR A 297 32.08 2.63 22.90
CA TYR A 297 32.34 3.93 23.50
C TYR A 297 33.79 4.39 23.28
N VAL A 298 33.95 5.59 22.70
CA VAL A 298 35.26 6.19 22.45
C VAL A 298 35.80 6.78 23.76
N ARG A 299 36.59 5.98 24.47
CA ARG A 299 37.18 6.36 25.77
C ARG A 299 38.13 7.56 25.73
N ALA A 300 38.59 8.00 24.54
CA ALA A 300 39.45 9.18 24.41
C ALA A 300 38.76 10.48 24.92
N CYS A 301 37.43 10.50 24.94
CA CYS A 301 36.64 11.61 25.46
C CYS A 301 36.79 11.88 26.97
N LEU A 302 37.30 10.91 27.75
CA LEU A 302 37.45 10.99 29.21
C LEU A 302 38.44 12.08 29.70
N HIS A 303 39.21 12.68 28.79
CA HIS A 303 40.29 13.63 29.11
C HIS A 303 39.98 15.07 28.69
N THR A 304 38.73 15.37 28.30
CA THR A 304 38.31 16.74 27.97
C THR A 304 37.63 17.37 29.18
N ASP A 305 38.03 18.60 29.55
CA ASP A 305 37.43 19.37 30.65
C ASP A 305 35.95 19.73 30.42
N ASN A 306 35.43 19.42 29.22
CA ASN A 306 34.09 19.78 28.77
C ASN A 306 33.00 18.80 29.27
N CYS A 307 33.38 17.55 29.57
CA CYS A 307 32.47 16.54 30.08
C CYS A 307 32.76 16.35 31.58
N ASP A 308 31.77 16.58 32.46
CA ASP A 308 31.94 16.32 33.89
C ASP A 308 31.88 14.82 34.19
N TYR A 309 33.04 14.18 34.21
CA TYR A 309 33.21 12.75 34.51
C TYR A 309 33.37 12.44 36.00
N SER A 310 33.28 13.44 36.89
CA SER A 310 33.57 13.27 38.32
C SER A 310 32.68 12.26 39.05
N TYR A 311 31.63 11.77 38.39
CA TYR A 311 30.63 10.85 38.93
C TYR A 311 30.71 9.42 38.38
N ILE A 312 31.59 9.12 37.43
CA ILE A 312 31.79 7.76 36.94
C ILE A 312 32.68 7.02 37.94
N SER A 313 32.08 6.23 38.83
CA SER A 313 32.81 5.68 39.98
C SER A 313 33.73 4.50 39.68
N ASP A 314 33.61 3.79 38.56
CA ASP A 314 34.29 2.49 38.40
C ASP A 314 34.57 2.13 36.93
N ILE A 315 35.39 2.92 36.21
CA ILE A 315 35.97 2.45 34.94
C ILE A 315 37.35 1.86 35.21
N ASP A 316 37.44 0.53 35.23
CA ASP A 316 38.71 -0.18 35.07
C ASP A 316 39.29 0.17 33.68
N VAL A 317 40.40 0.90 33.71
CA VAL A 317 41.07 1.45 32.54
C VAL A 317 41.77 0.33 31.76
N ILE A 318 41.09 -0.23 30.76
CA ILE A 318 41.72 -1.02 29.70
C ILE A 318 41.75 -0.17 28.43
N MET A 319 42.93 0.41 28.17
CA MET A 319 43.24 1.15 26.95
C MET A 319 43.48 0.15 25.80
N ASN A 320 42.49 -0.06 24.95
CA ASN A 320 42.75 -0.57 23.60
C ASN A 320 42.54 0.57 22.60
N TYR A 321 43.59 1.37 22.44
CA TYR A 321 43.75 2.25 21.30
C TYR A 321 43.98 1.38 20.06
N THR A 322 42.97 1.25 19.21
CA THR A 322 43.17 0.96 17.78
C THR A 322 42.18 1.79 16.99
N ILE A 323 42.45 3.09 16.89
CA ILE A 323 41.85 3.92 15.84
C ILE A 323 43.01 4.60 15.10
N PHE A 324 43.09 4.32 13.80
CA PHE A 324 44.01 4.86 12.78
C PHE A 324 45.47 4.37 12.80
N ASP A 325 45.69 3.13 12.39
CA ASP A 325 46.96 2.73 11.76
C ASP A 325 46.67 1.71 10.64
N SER A 326 46.33 2.22 9.45
CA SER A 326 46.62 1.66 8.11
C SER A 326 45.97 2.50 7.01
#